data_AF-A0A9W9YIQ6-F1
#
_entry.id   AF-A0A9W9YIQ6-F1
#
_cell.length_a   1.000
_cell.length_b   1.000
_cell.length_c   1.000
_cell.angle_alpha   90.00
_cell.angle_beta   90.00
_cell.angle_gamma   90.00
#
_symmetry.space_group_name_H-M   'P 1'
#
loop_
_entity.id
_entity.type
_entity.pdbx_description
1 polymer ?
#
loop_
_entity_poly.entity_id
_entity_poly.type
_entity_poly.pdbx_seq_one_letter_code
_entity_poly.pdbx_strand_id
1 'polypeptide(L)'
;MTRISLSWETYITVFNSFSIIRELLQLYQLRLKYFLDAANYMDWAINLSALFYVLPPAGCPCKSPHQMEAAAVCLFLGWLNLVLYLRRLSTYGRFVVMLMTMFQTLLKVLILFILFILAFGVSFYILMGNITSYSTLPRSLMKTFIMTLGELNFEASFVTQEDIGYSVLSYGIFILFALVMPIILMNMLIGLAVGDIDNIQKNAVMDRYRVQVELLLALEESLPKWLLRRLKVKEHTEYPNHKKSIWTKMWMIFCDLGRAHGDGFDQSDQVSVTLSQLKDRVDEQDIRSKEMERILNEQLEVLNELNRRLRGNEEGTGRRIMNWFGLQ
;
A
#
# COMPACT_ATOMS: atom_id res chain seq x y z
N MET A 1 -11.42 39.03 38.68
CA MET A 1 -11.98 38.74 37.35
C MET A 1 -10.85 38.58 36.36
N THR A 2 -10.27 37.37 36.31
CA THR A 2 -9.28 37.00 35.30
C THR A 2 -10.04 36.84 33.98
N ARG A 3 -9.82 37.77 33.04
CA ARG A 3 -10.23 37.53 31.65
C ARG A 3 -9.53 36.27 31.21
N ILE A 4 -10.28 35.18 31.09
CA ILE A 4 -9.87 33.99 30.34
C ILE A 4 -9.75 34.48 28.90
N SER A 5 -8.60 35.03 28.54
CA SER A 5 -8.24 35.16 27.14
C SER A 5 -8.24 33.74 26.61
N LEU A 6 -9.18 33.44 25.70
CA LEU A 6 -9.20 32.21 24.90
C LEU A 6 -7.89 32.11 24.13
N SER A 7 -6.83 31.65 24.80
CA SER A 7 -5.56 31.31 24.17
C SER A 7 -5.69 29.90 23.62
N TRP A 8 -4.99 29.63 22.52
CA TRP A 8 -4.87 28.29 21.94
C TRP A 8 -4.42 27.24 22.98
N GLU A 9 -3.71 27.65 24.03
CA GLU A 9 -3.31 26.82 25.18
C GLU A 9 -4.53 26.26 25.94
N THR A 10 -5.55 27.08 26.21
CA THR A 10 -6.78 26.59 26.88
C THR A 10 -7.51 25.53 26.07
N TYR A 11 -7.51 25.64 24.73
CA TYR A 11 -8.11 24.63 23.85
C TYR A 11 -7.35 23.30 23.92
N ILE A 12 -6.02 23.35 23.90
CA ILE A 12 -5.18 22.15 24.03
C ILE A 12 -5.38 21.49 25.39
N THR A 13 -5.44 22.26 26.48
CA THR A 13 -5.67 21.70 27.82
C THR A 13 -7.02 20.99 27.94
N VAL A 14 -8.10 21.60 27.41
CA VAL A 14 -9.44 21.01 27.43
C VAL A 14 -9.48 19.73 26.59
N PHE A 15 -8.91 19.77 25.38
CA PHE A 15 -8.86 18.61 24.50
C PHE A 15 -8.01 17.46 25.07
N ASN A 16 -6.86 17.78 25.66
CA ASN A 16 -5.99 16.80 26.32
C ASN A 16 -6.68 16.17 27.53
N SER A 17 -7.37 16.97 28.35
CA SER A 17 -8.15 16.46 29.49
C SER A 17 -9.24 15.49 29.05
N PHE A 18 -9.98 15.83 27.99
CA PHE A 18 -10.97 14.93 27.40
C PHE A 18 -10.33 13.64 26.85
N SER A 19 -9.17 13.75 26.20
CA SER A 19 -8.44 12.62 25.64
C SER A 19 -7.94 11.67 26.72
N ILE A 20 -7.42 12.19 27.85
CA ILE A 20 -7.01 11.40 29.01
C ILE A 20 -8.21 10.67 29.63
N ILE A 21 -9.35 11.35 29.78
CA ILE A 21 -10.57 10.72 30.30
C ILE A 21 -11.03 9.58 29.39
N ARG A 22 -11.04 9.79 28.07
CA ARG A 22 -11.35 8.74 27.08
C ARG A 22 -10.45 7.53 27.26
N GLU A 23 -9.14 7.76 27.40
CA GLU A 23 -8.14 6.71 27.51
C GLU A 23 -8.26 5.92 28.82
N LEU A 24 -8.58 6.60 29.92
CA LEU A 24 -8.86 5.96 31.21
C LEU A 24 -10.13 5.09 31.15
N LEU A 25 -11.18 5.54 30.46
CA LEU A 25 -12.39 4.73 30.24
C LEU A 25 -12.09 3.49 29.38
N GLN A 26 -11.28 3.65 28.34
CA GLN A 26 -10.84 2.55 27.48
C GLN A 26 -10.00 1.52 28.26
N LEU A 27 -9.07 1.98 29.11
CA LEU A 27 -8.29 1.14 30.01
C LEU A 27 -9.20 0.35 30.97
N TYR A 28 -10.22 1.00 31.53
CA TYR A 28 -11.18 0.35 32.44
C TYR A 28 -12.01 -0.75 31.76
N GLN A 29 -12.44 -0.52 30.52
CA GLN A 29 -13.27 -1.47 29.76
C GLN A 29 -12.46 -2.66 29.24
N LEU A 30 -11.26 -2.44 28.70
CA LEU A 30 -10.44 -3.46 28.02
C LEU A 30 -9.46 -4.21 28.94
N ARG A 31 -9.18 -3.69 30.15
CA ARG A 31 -8.35 -4.32 31.20
C ARG A 31 -7.01 -4.86 30.66
N LEU A 32 -6.82 -6.18 30.65
CA LEU A 32 -5.56 -6.83 30.24
C LEU A 32 -5.34 -6.79 28.73
N LYS A 33 -6.42 -6.79 27.92
CA LYS A 33 -6.32 -6.70 26.46
C LYS A 33 -5.72 -5.35 26.03
N TYR A 34 -5.89 -4.32 26.86
CA TYR A 34 -5.37 -2.98 26.62
C TYR A 34 -3.84 -2.94 26.50
N PHE A 35 -3.12 -3.69 27.36
CA PHE A 35 -1.66 -3.69 27.40
C PHE A 35 -1.00 -4.44 26.23
N LEU A 36 -1.77 -5.13 25.39
CA LEU A 36 -1.26 -5.84 24.22
C LEU A 36 -1.21 -4.96 22.96
N ASP A 37 -1.93 -3.83 22.94
CA ASP A 37 -2.03 -2.98 21.74
C ASP A 37 -1.04 -1.81 21.81
N ALA A 38 -0.11 -1.77 20.86
CA ALA A 38 0.91 -0.73 20.73
C ALA A 38 0.31 0.67 20.47
N ALA A 39 -0.89 0.76 19.86
CA ALA A 39 -1.54 2.04 19.58
C ALA A 39 -1.89 2.80 20.87
N ASN A 40 -2.28 2.08 21.93
CA ASN A 40 -2.60 2.67 23.22
C ASN A 40 -1.39 3.35 23.86
N TYR A 41 -0.20 2.76 23.73
CA TYR A 41 1.05 3.36 24.21
C TYR A 41 1.40 4.65 23.45
N MET A 42 1.11 4.70 22.15
CA MET A 42 1.30 5.92 21.34
C MET A 42 0.35 7.04 21.79
N ASP A 43 -0.93 6.72 22.04
CA ASP A 43 -1.92 7.69 22.57
C ASP A 43 -1.48 8.24 23.94
N TRP A 44 -0.97 7.39 24.84
CA TRP A 44 -0.39 7.85 26.11
C TRP A 44 0.85 8.74 25.92
N ALA A 45 1.76 8.38 25.02
CA ALA A 45 2.96 9.17 24.74
C ALA A 45 2.60 10.58 24.24
N ILE A 46 1.59 10.70 23.37
CA ILE A 46 1.05 11.99 22.90
C ILE A 46 0.42 12.76 24.07
N ASN A 47 -0.42 12.12 24.87
CA ASN A 47 -1.09 12.78 25.99
C ASN A 47 -0.12 13.27 27.06
N LEU A 48 0.91 12.48 27.39
CA LEU A 48 1.95 12.83 28.37
C LEU A 48 2.86 13.97 27.87
N SER A 49 3.29 13.92 26.59
CA SER A 49 4.11 14.98 26.00
C SER A 49 3.34 16.30 25.86
N ALA A 50 2.07 16.25 25.49
CA ALA A 50 1.18 17.42 25.49
C ALA A 50 0.96 17.99 26.91
N LEU A 51 0.77 17.14 27.91
CA LEU A 51 0.61 17.58 29.31
C LEU A 51 1.88 18.28 29.82
N PHE A 52 3.06 17.72 29.52
CA PHE A 52 4.34 18.31 29.91
C PHE A 52 4.59 19.69 29.25
N TYR A 53 4.12 19.88 28.02
CA TYR A 53 4.20 21.16 27.32
C TYR A 53 3.25 22.23 27.90
N VAL A 54 2.04 21.82 28.28
CA VAL A 54 0.99 22.74 28.78
C VAL A 54 1.23 23.18 30.22
N LEU A 55 1.84 22.35 31.06
CA LEU A 55 2.11 22.69 32.46
C LEU A 55 3.24 23.74 32.54
N PRO A 56 2.96 25.00 32.92
CA PRO A 56 4.02 25.97 33.11
C PRO A 56 4.91 25.55 34.30
N PRO A 57 6.25 25.68 34.21
CA PRO A 57 7.10 25.48 35.37
C PRO A 57 6.70 26.50 36.44
N ALA A 58 6.58 26.03 37.69
CA ALA A 58 6.23 26.89 38.82
C ALA A 58 7.24 28.04 38.95
N GLY A 59 6.87 29.24 38.48
CA GLY A 59 7.66 30.46 38.67
C GLY A 59 8.04 31.26 37.42
N CYS A 60 7.78 30.80 36.19
CA CYS A 60 8.02 31.60 34.98
C CYS A 60 7.08 31.24 33.81
N PRO A 61 6.53 32.23 33.07
CA PRO A 61 5.80 31.99 31.81
C PRO A 61 6.73 31.62 30.63
N CYS A 62 8.01 31.35 30.89
CA CYS A 62 9.01 31.01 29.89
C CYS A 62 9.02 29.50 29.65
N LYS A 63 8.96 29.08 28.38
CA LYS A 63 9.04 27.66 28.01
C LYS A 63 10.48 27.17 28.11
N SER A 64 10.70 26.06 28.82
CA SER A 64 12.02 25.44 28.92
C SER A 64 12.41 24.77 27.58
N PRO A 65 13.71 24.56 27.29
CA PRO A 65 14.12 23.83 26.10
C PRO A 65 13.49 22.42 26.05
N HIS A 66 13.38 21.74 27.18
CA HIS A 66 12.75 20.43 27.29
C HIS A 66 11.24 20.45 26.99
N GLN A 67 10.55 21.55 27.29
CA GLN A 67 9.14 21.70 26.90
C GLN A 67 9.00 21.84 25.38
N MET A 68 9.95 22.49 24.71
CA MET A 68 9.97 22.58 23.25
C MET A 68 10.29 21.23 22.60
N GLU A 69 11.21 20.45 23.18
CA GLU A 69 11.48 19.07 22.78
C GLU A 69 10.22 18.18 22.90
N ALA A 70 9.52 18.26 24.03
CA ALA A 70 8.28 17.51 24.24
C ALA A 70 7.17 17.93 23.26
N ALA A 71 7.05 19.22 22.93
CA ALA A 71 6.10 19.69 21.93
C ALA A 71 6.40 19.12 20.54
N ALA A 72 7.69 19.07 20.16
CA ALA A 72 8.11 18.47 18.89
C ALA A 72 7.77 16.97 18.82
N VAL A 73 8.03 16.23 19.91
CA VAL A 73 7.66 14.80 20.02
C VAL A 73 6.14 14.62 19.94
N CYS A 74 5.36 15.43 20.65
CA CYS A 74 3.90 15.39 20.63
C CYS A 74 3.35 15.59 19.22
N LEU A 75 3.84 16.60 18.50
CA LEU A 75 3.42 16.90 17.13
C LEU A 75 3.79 15.77 16.17
N PHE A 76 5.02 15.28 16.25
CA PHE A 76 5.50 14.18 15.41
C PHE A 76 4.69 12.91 15.61
N LEU A 77 4.49 12.49 16.87
CA LEU A 77 3.68 11.31 17.20
C LEU A 77 2.20 11.53 16.83
N GLY A 78 1.67 12.75 16.96
CA GLY A 78 0.32 13.09 16.53
C GLY A 78 0.09 12.86 15.03
N TRP A 79 1.03 13.31 14.18
CA TRP A 79 0.98 13.05 12.75
C TRP A 79 1.15 11.57 12.40
N LEU A 80 2.03 10.85 13.10
CA LEU A 80 2.14 9.39 12.92
C LEU A 80 0.85 8.66 13.32
N ASN A 81 0.23 9.06 14.43
CA ASN A 81 -1.05 8.49 14.87
C ASN A 81 -2.17 8.79 13.87
N LEU A 82 -2.16 9.97 13.24
CA LEU A 82 -3.08 10.27 12.14
C LEU A 82 -2.92 9.27 10.98
N VAL A 83 -1.69 8.94 10.58
CA VAL A 83 -1.44 7.90 9.56
C VAL A 83 -2.02 6.55 10.01
N LEU A 84 -1.91 6.19 11.28
CA LEU A 84 -2.52 4.97 11.82
C LEU A 84 -4.05 5.02 11.82
N TYR A 85 -4.68 6.18 12.00
CA TYR A 85 -6.12 6.34 11.83
C TYR A 85 -6.55 6.17 10.37
N LEU A 86 -5.73 6.59 9.40
CA LEU A 86 -5.99 6.37 7.96
C LEU A 86 -6.04 4.87 7.60
N ARG A 87 -5.51 3.98 8.44
CA ARG A 87 -5.68 2.52 8.32
C ARG A 87 -7.14 2.09 8.20
N ARG A 88 -8.06 2.82 8.84
CA ARG A 88 -9.50 2.51 8.86
C ARG A 88 -10.24 3.00 7.62
N LEU A 89 -9.63 3.88 6.81
CA LEU A 89 -10.20 4.33 5.55
C LEU A 89 -9.94 3.29 4.46
N SER A 90 -10.93 2.98 3.62
CA SER A 90 -10.80 1.88 2.64
C SER A 90 -9.92 2.19 1.43
N THR A 91 -9.76 3.46 1.05
CA THR A 91 -8.84 3.83 -0.04
C THR A 91 -7.38 3.80 0.41
N TYR A 92 -7.07 4.42 1.56
CA TYR A 92 -5.70 4.56 2.04
C TYR A 92 -5.25 3.44 2.98
N GLY A 93 -6.19 2.69 3.56
CA GLY A 93 -5.91 1.69 4.58
C GLY A 93 -5.00 0.56 4.10
N ARG A 94 -5.13 0.11 2.84
CA ARG A 94 -4.24 -0.90 2.25
C ARG A 94 -2.78 -0.45 2.27
N PHE A 95 -2.52 0.80 1.89
CA PHE A 95 -1.16 1.35 1.88
C PHE A 95 -0.59 1.49 3.30
N VAL A 96 -1.41 1.89 4.27
CA VAL A 96 -1.00 1.99 5.67
C VAL A 96 -0.70 0.60 6.26
N VAL A 97 -1.52 -0.41 5.99
CA VAL A 97 -1.26 -1.80 6.43
C VAL A 97 0.03 -2.33 5.83
N MET A 98 0.25 -2.10 4.54
CA MET A 98 1.49 -2.46 3.86
C MET A 98 2.69 -1.75 4.48
N LEU A 99 2.61 -0.44 4.73
CA LEU A 99 3.69 0.32 5.36
C LEU A 99 4.04 -0.23 6.76
N MET A 100 3.03 -0.52 7.58
CA MET A 100 3.24 -1.03 8.94
C MET A 100 3.90 -2.41 8.95
N THR A 101 3.48 -3.29 8.04
CA THR A 101 4.07 -4.63 7.91
C THR A 101 5.50 -4.56 7.37
N MET A 102 5.76 -3.75 6.35
CA MET A 102 7.12 -3.46 5.85
C MET A 102 8.02 -2.87 6.95
N PHE A 103 7.48 -1.98 7.79
CA PHE A 103 8.23 -1.42 8.91
C PHE A 103 8.58 -2.48 9.95
N GLN A 104 7.65 -3.39 10.26
CA GLN A 104 7.92 -4.51 11.16
C GLN A 104 8.96 -5.48 10.62
N THR A 105 8.94 -5.80 9.33
CA THR A 105 9.96 -6.67 8.72
C THR A 105 11.31 -5.97 8.66
N LEU A 106 11.33 -4.68 8.33
CA LEU A 106 12.53 -3.85 8.41
C LEU A 106 13.12 -3.86 9.83
N LEU A 107 12.32 -3.65 10.88
CA LEU A 107 12.81 -3.68 12.27
C LEU A 107 13.41 -5.05 12.66
N LYS A 108 12.80 -6.16 12.23
CA LYS A 108 13.33 -7.52 12.50
C LYS A 108 14.71 -7.70 11.87
N VAL A 109 14.88 -7.25 10.64
CA VAL A 109 16.15 -7.37 9.90
C VAL A 109 17.19 -6.36 10.43
N LEU A 110 16.75 -5.17 10.84
CA LEU A 110 17.62 -4.12 11.37
C LEU A 110 18.41 -4.56 12.62
N ILE A 111 17.87 -5.46 13.44
CA ILE A 111 18.59 -6.02 14.60
C ILE A 111 19.91 -6.66 14.19
N LEU A 112 19.91 -7.41 13.07
CA LEU A 112 21.13 -8.02 12.53
C LEU A 112 22.11 -6.96 12.00
N PHE A 113 21.58 -5.84 11.49
CA PHE A 113 22.39 -4.73 10.97
C PHE A 113 23.03 -3.86 12.04
N ILE A 114 22.39 -3.74 13.22
CA ILE A 114 22.98 -3.01 14.35
C ILE A 114 24.34 -3.62 14.72
N LEU A 115 24.50 -4.95 14.63
CA LEU A 115 25.79 -5.61 14.88
C LEU A 115 26.87 -5.14 13.90
N PHE A 116 26.54 -5.03 12.60
CA PHE A 116 27.47 -4.53 11.60
C PHE A 116 27.75 -3.02 11.79
N ILE A 117 26.74 -2.21 12.09
CA ILE A 117 26.91 -0.77 12.35
C ILE A 117 27.83 -0.56 13.55
N LEU A 118 27.68 -1.36 14.61
CA LEU A 118 28.58 -1.33 15.76
C LEU A 118 30.00 -1.77 15.39
N ALA A 119 30.16 -2.87 14.65
CA ALA A 119 31.48 -3.38 14.26
C ALA A 119 32.26 -2.37 13.40
N PHE A 120 31.63 -1.87 12.33
CA PHE A 120 32.26 -0.88 11.45
C PHE A 120 32.40 0.48 12.13
N GLY A 121 31.41 0.93 12.90
CA GLY A 121 31.45 2.24 13.56
C GLY A 121 32.45 2.32 14.71
N VAL A 122 32.68 1.23 15.46
CA VAL A 122 33.79 1.18 16.43
C VAL A 122 35.13 1.12 15.69
N SER A 123 35.21 0.39 14.58
CA SER A 123 36.43 0.33 13.75
C SER A 123 36.81 1.71 13.20
N PHE A 124 35.84 2.47 12.66
CA PHE A 124 36.07 3.83 12.19
C PHE A 124 36.39 4.81 13.33
N TYR A 125 35.78 4.64 14.50
CA TYR A 125 36.14 5.43 15.69
C TYR A 125 37.62 5.27 16.07
N ILE A 126 38.15 4.04 16.01
CA ILE A 126 39.56 3.76 16.33
C ILE A 126 40.50 4.23 15.22
N LEU A 127 40.17 3.96 13.96
CA LEU A 127 41.04 4.25 12.82
C LEU A 127 41.05 5.73 12.40
N MET A 128 39.94 6.43 12.62
CA MET A 128 39.70 7.79 12.14
C MET A 128 39.34 8.75 13.29
N GLY A 129 39.71 8.44 14.54
CA GLY A 129 39.34 9.24 15.72
C GLY A 129 39.79 10.71 15.69
N ASN A 130 40.80 11.04 14.88
CA ASN A 130 41.28 12.41 14.69
C ASN A 130 40.34 13.26 13.81
N ILE A 131 39.43 12.63 13.08
CA ILE A 131 38.44 13.30 12.22
C ILE A 131 37.25 13.73 13.08
N THR A 132 36.79 14.97 12.92
CA THR A 132 35.63 15.53 13.66
C THR A 132 34.35 14.70 13.58
N SER A 133 34.14 14.00 12.46
CA SER A 133 32.99 13.11 12.24
C SER A 133 33.06 11.82 13.07
N TYR A 134 34.25 11.38 13.44
CA TYR A 134 34.50 10.15 14.20
C TYR A 134 35.07 10.44 15.60
N SER A 135 35.04 11.70 16.06
CA SER A 135 35.67 12.13 17.31
C SER A 135 35.04 11.53 18.57
N THR A 136 33.77 11.12 18.50
CA THR A 136 33.07 10.44 19.60
C THR A 136 32.36 9.21 19.09
N LEU A 137 32.25 8.18 19.94
CA LEU A 137 31.58 6.93 19.58
C LEU A 137 30.15 7.13 19.03
N PRO A 138 29.27 7.94 19.65
CA PRO A 138 27.93 8.16 19.11
C PRO A 138 27.93 8.85 17.74
N ARG A 139 28.87 9.77 17.49
CA ARG A 139 29.01 10.43 16.18
C ARG A 139 29.51 9.45 15.13
N SER A 140 30.48 8.59 15.46
CA SER A 140 30.97 7.55 14.57
C SER A 140 29.86 6.55 14.20
N LEU A 141 29.05 6.11 15.18
CA LEU A 141 27.92 5.21 14.93
C LEU A 141 26.85 5.88 14.07
N MET A 142 26.51 7.14 14.34
CA MET A 142 25.57 7.91 13.51
C MET A 142 26.09 8.10 12.09
N LYS A 143 27.37 8.43 11.93
CA LYS A 143 28.01 8.57 10.62
C LYS A 143 28.01 7.24 9.87
N THR A 144 28.30 6.15 10.55
CA THR A 144 28.25 4.79 9.98
C THR A 144 26.84 4.43 9.54
N PHE A 145 25.82 4.73 10.35
CA PHE A 145 24.41 4.55 9.98
C PHE A 145 24.05 5.33 8.72
N ILE A 146 24.41 6.61 8.64
CA ILE A 146 24.19 7.43 7.43
C ILE A 146 24.93 6.84 6.23
N MET A 147 26.17 6.38 6.41
CA MET A 147 26.91 5.72 5.34
C MET A 147 26.27 4.39 4.90
N THR A 148 25.57 3.66 5.79
CA THR A 148 24.82 2.46 5.36
C THR A 148 23.65 2.80 4.44
N LEU A 149 23.11 4.03 4.53
CA LEU A 149 22.07 4.51 3.64
C LEU A 149 22.55 4.78 2.20
N GLY A 150 23.86 4.68 1.96
CA GLY A 150 24.49 4.93 0.66
C GLY A 150 25.14 6.31 0.53
N GLU A 151 25.08 7.15 1.56
CA GLU A 151 25.74 8.45 1.57
C GLU A 151 27.25 8.29 1.91
N LEU A 152 28.04 7.97 0.87
CA LEU A 152 29.49 7.80 0.97
C LEU A 152 30.22 9.10 0.62
N ASN A 153 30.39 9.99 1.60
CA ASN A 153 31.18 11.22 1.41
C ASN A 153 32.69 10.93 1.51
N PHE A 154 33.25 10.26 0.49
CA PHE A 154 34.65 9.85 0.47
C PHE A 154 35.61 11.05 0.50
N GLU A 155 35.35 12.08 -0.31
CA GLU A 155 36.21 13.26 -0.41
C GLU A 155 36.39 13.97 0.94
N ALA A 156 35.27 14.31 1.58
CA ALA A 156 35.27 15.01 2.87
C ALA A 156 35.85 14.17 4.03
N SER A 157 35.82 12.84 3.91
CA SER A 157 36.27 11.94 4.99
C SER A 157 37.71 11.47 4.80
N PHE A 158 38.19 11.34 3.56
CA PHE A 158 39.46 10.69 3.24
C PHE A 158 40.44 11.53 2.41
N VAL A 159 39.98 12.58 1.71
CA VAL A 159 40.83 13.39 0.82
C VAL A 159 41.19 14.73 1.46
N THR A 160 40.22 15.39 2.11
CA THR A 160 40.44 16.71 2.75
C THR A 160 41.12 16.62 4.12
N GLN A 161 41.23 15.42 4.69
CA GLN A 161 41.80 15.20 6.03
C GLN A 161 43.25 14.71 5.89
N GLU A 162 44.22 15.56 6.20
CA GLU A 162 45.65 15.26 6.06
C GLU A 162 46.17 14.26 7.13
N ASP A 163 45.44 14.05 8.23
CA ASP A 163 45.87 13.28 9.42
C ASP A 163 45.20 11.89 9.56
N ILE A 164 45.19 11.07 8.50
CA ILE A 164 44.70 9.68 8.60
C ILE A 164 45.86 8.75 9.00
N GLY A 165 45.98 8.45 10.29
CA GLY A 165 47.10 7.66 10.84
C GLY A 165 47.28 6.26 10.24
N TYR A 166 46.19 5.60 9.80
CA TYR A 166 46.21 4.23 9.25
C TYR A 166 45.65 4.18 7.83
N SER A 167 46.30 4.86 6.88
CA SER A 167 45.81 5.05 5.51
C SER A 167 45.35 3.74 4.80
N VAL A 168 46.18 2.70 4.75
CA VAL A 168 45.87 1.46 4.01
C VAL A 168 44.72 0.65 4.63
N LEU A 169 44.73 0.45 5.95
CA LEU A 169 43.69 -0.31 6.66
C LEU A 169 42.34 0.41 6.61
N SER A 170 42.35 1.74 6.74
CA SER A 170 41.17 2.58 6.62
C SER A 170 40.51 2.47 5.24
N TYR A 171 41.29 2.53 4.16
CA TYR A 171 40.76 2.32 2.80
C TYR A 171 40.24 0.89 2.61
N GLY A 172 40.94 -0.12 3.11
CA GLY A 172 40.51 -1.53 3.03
C GLY A 172 39.18 -1.77 3.73
N ILE A 173 39.02 -1.31 4.96
CA ILE A 173 37.77 -1.43 5.72
C ILE A 173 36.65 -0.62 5.08
N PHE A 174 36.96 0.57 4.52
CA PHE A 174 35.97 1.38 3.82
C PHE A 174 35.45 0.71 2.55
N ILE A 175 36.32 0.10 1.73
CA ILE A 175 35.90 -0.65 0.53
C ILE A 175 35.03 -1.85 0.92
N LEU A 176 35.44 -2.61 1.94
CA LEU A 176 34.65 -3.71 2.47
C LEU A 176 33.28 -3.24 2.95
N PHE A 177 33.23 -2.13 3.69
CA PHE A 177 31.99 -1.51 4.15
C PHE A 177 31.10 -1.10 2.97
N ALA A 178 31.64 -0.43 1.95
CA ALA A 178 30.89 0.04 0.79
C ALA A 178 30.26 -1.12 -0.01
N LEU A 179 30.95 -2.26 -0.10
CA LEU A 179 30.42 -3.47 -0.75
C LEU A 179 29.34 -4.15 0.12
N VAL A 180 29.63 -4.38 1.40
CA VAL A 180 28.72 -5.14 2.26
C VAL A 180 27.47 -4.33 2.60
N MET A 181 27.63 -3.07 3.02
CA MET A 181 26.56 -2.32 3.67
C MET A 181 25.63 -1.64 2.63
N PRO A 182 26.04 -0.61 1.87
CA PRO A 182 25.17 0.00 0.85
C PRO A 182 24.75 -0.91 -0.29
N ILE A 183 25.58 -1.86 -0.74
CA ILE A 183 25.25 -2.68 -1.93
C ILE A 183 24.51 -3.94 -1.52
N ILE A 184 25.13 -4.83 -0.72
CA ILE A 184 24.52 -6.11 -0.38
C ILE A 184 23.31 -5.90 0.54
N LEU A 185 23.44 -5.14 1.64
CA LEU A 185 22.34 -5.01 2.60
C LEU A 185 21.15 -4.23 2.04
N MET A 186 21.37 -3.15 1.28
CA MET A 186 20.24 -2.41 0.71
C MET A 186 19.50 -3.21 -0.34
N ASN A 187 20.22 -3.93 -1.21
CA ASN A 187 19.57 -4.81 -2.18
C ASN A 187 18.80 -5.94 -1.48
N MET A 188 19.31 -6.47 -0.36
CA MET A 188 18.59 -7.45 0.45
C MET A 188 17.33 -6.85 1.09
N LEU A 189 17.40 -5.64 1.66
CA LEU A 189 16.26 -4.93 2.25
C LEU A 189 15.16 -4.69 1.21
N ILE A 190 15.53 -4.22 0.02
CA ILE A 190 14.60 -4.00 -1.08
C ILE A 190 13.99 -5.34 -1.52
N GLY A 191 14.80 -6.40 -1.64
CA GLY A 191 14.32 -7.74 -2.01
C GLY A 191 13.31 -8.32 -1.01
N LEU A 192 13.54 -8.15 0.29
CA LEU A 192 12.60 -8.56 1.34
C LEU A 192 11.32 -7.72 1.30
N ALA A 193 11.44 -6.40 1.15
CA ALA A 193 10.29 -5.52 1.06
C ALA A 193 9.39 -5.85 -0.15
N VAL A 194 9.98 -6.14 -1.32
CA VAL A 194 9.22 -6.55 -2.51
C VAL A 194 8.52 -7.90 -2.28
N GLY A 195 9.20 -8.85 -1.64
CA GLY A 195 8.60 -10.14 -1.27
C GLY A 195 7.43 -10.01 -0.28
N ASP A 196 7.55 -9.12 0.71
CA ASP A 196 6.47 -8.82 1.65
C ASP A 196 5.27 -8.20 0.96
N ILE A 197 5.50 -7.23 0.05
CA ILE A 197 4.44 -6.58 -0.72
C ILE A 197 3.61 -7.61 -1.48
N ASP A 198 4.23 -8.54 -2.22
CA ASP A 198 3.51 -9.55 -3.01
C ASP A 198 2.60 -10.44 -2.13
N ASN A 199 3.11 -10.89 -0.98
CA ASN A 199 2.33 -11.68 -0.03
C ASN A 199 1.17 -10.89 0.60
N ILE A 200 1.38 -9.61 0.91
CA ILE A 200 0.34 -8.72 1.43
C ILE A 200 -0.72 -8.45 0.37
N GLN A 201 -0.32 -8.20 -0.88
CA GLN A 201 -1.28 -7.92 -1.95
C GLN A 201 -2.22 -9.10 -2.20
N LYS A 202 -1.72 -10.35 -2.14
CA LYS A 202 -2.54 -11.57 -2.26
C LYS A 202 -3.61 -11.70 -1.17
N ASN A 203 -3.32 -11.27 0.06
CA ASN A 203 -4.23 -11.42 1.21
C ASN A 203 -5.00 -10.14 1.59
N ALA A 204 -4.65 -8.99 0.99
CA ALA A 204 -5.15 -7.67 1.40
C ALA A 204 -6.67 -7.54 1.33
N VAL A 205 -7.32 -8.20 0.37
CA VAL A 205 -8.79 -8.16 0.22
C VAL A 205 -9.47 -8.80 1.42
N MET A 206 -9.00 -9.99 1.82
CA MET A 206 -9.54 -10.73 2.96
C MET A 206 -9.25 -10.03 4.29
N ASP A 207 -8.01 -9.55 4.48
CA ASP A 207 -7.64 -8.80 5.68
C ASP A 207 -8.46 -7.52 5.84
N ARG A 208 -8.77 -6.83 4.73
CA ARG A 208 -9.64 -5.65 4.76
C ARG A 208 -11.06 -5.98 5.24
N TYR A 209 -11.69 -7.03 4.70
CA TYR A 209 -13.03 -7.43 5.14
C TYR A 209 -13.03 -7.79 6.62
N ARG A 210 -11.98 -8.47 7.09
CA ARG A 210 -11.79 -8.77 8.50
C ARG A 210 -11.79 -7.49 9.35
N VAL A 211 -10.96 -6.50 9.00
CA VAL A 211 -10.91 -5.22 9.75
C VAL A 211 -12.25 -4.49 9.73
N GLN A 212 -12.97 -4.50 8.60
CA GLN A 212 -14.31 -3.90 8.50
C GLN A 212 -15.33 -4.59 9.40
N VAL A 213 -15.32 -5.93 9.44
CA VAL A 213 -16.21 -6.72 10.31
C VAL A 213 -15.86 -6.48 11.77
N GLU A 214 -14.58 -6.45 12.15
CA GLU A 214 -14.15 -6.15 13.52
C GLU A 214 -14.59 -4.74 13.96
N LEU A 215 -14.48 -3.74 13.08
CA LEU A 215 -15.00 -2.39 13.35
C LEU A 215 -16.51 -2.37 13.51
N LEU A 216 -17.24 -3.06 12.64
CA LEU A 216 -18.70 -3.14 12.69
C LEU A 216 -19.18 -3.80 13.99
N LEU A 217 -18.52 -4.90 14.40
CA LEU A 217 -18.80 -5.58 15.65
C LEU A 217 -18.49 -4.70 16.86
N ALA A 218 -17.35 -4.00 16.87
CA ALA A 218 -17.01 -3.06 17.94
C ALA A 218 -18.02 -1.90 18.04
N LEU A 219 -18.48 -1.38 16.89
CA LEU A 219 -19.56 -0.39 16.84
C LEU A 219 -20.87 -0.96 17.38
N GLU A 220 -21.25 -2.18 16.98
CA GLU A 220 -22.46 -2.85 17.47
C GLU A 220 -22.42 -3.09 18.98
N GLU A 221 -21.27 -3.48 19.54
CA GLU A 221 -21.10 -3.64 20.99
C GLU A 221 -21.15 -2.30 21.75
N SER A 222 -20.61 -1.23 21.16
CA SER A 222 -20.54 0.10 21.78
C SER A 222 -21.85 0.90 21.71
N LEU A 223 -22.71 0.62 20.73
CA LEU A 223 -23.94 1.37 20.50
C LEU A 223 -25.08 0.89 21.43
N PRO A 224 -25.83 1.80 22.06
CA PRO A 224 -26.92 1.40 22.92
C PRO A 224 -28.07 0.76 22.13
N LYS A 225 -28.70 -0.28 22.72
CA LYS A 225 -29.73 -1.12 22.06
C LYS A 225 -30.93 -0.37 21.48
N TRP A 226 -31.22 0.86 21.93
CA TRP A 226 -32.28 1.68 21.36
C TRP A 226 -31.91 2.26 19.99
N LEU A 227 -30.64 2.60 19.78
CA LEU A 227 -30.13 3.17 18.53
C LEU A 227 -29.93 2.08 17.48
N LEU A 228 -29.38 0.93 17.88
CA LEU A 228 -29.26 -0.24 17.01
C LEU A 228 -30.62 -0.71 16.48
N ARG A 229 -31.64 -0.76 17.34
CA ARG A 229 -33.00 -1.13 16.92
C ARG A 229 -33.61 -0.16 15.92
N ARG A 230 -33.25 1.14 15.97
CA ARG A 230 -33.70 2.15 15.00
C ARG A 230 -32.94 2.09 13.68
N LEU A 231 -31.66 1.74 13.71
CA LEU A 231 -30.78 1.72 12.53
C LEU A 231 -30.82 0.39 11.76
N LYS A 232 -31.30 -0.69 12.39
CA LYS A 232 -31.34 -2.02 11.76
C LYS A 232 -32.36 -2.07 10.62
N VAL A 233 -31.86 -2.05 9.39
CA VAL A 233 -32.65 -2.30 8.18
C VAL A 233 -32.58 -3.80 7.86
N LYS A 234 -33.73 -4.46 7.70
CA LYS A 234 -33.80 -5.92 7.45
C LYS A 234 -33.66 -6.29 5.98
N GLU A 235 -34.08 -5.41 5.08
CA GLU A 235 -34.17 -5.71 3.65
C GLU A 235 -33.68 -4.50 2.86
N HIS A 236 -32.80 -4.74 1.90
CA HIS A 236 -32.24 -3.71 1.03
C HIS A 236 -32.50 -4.09 -0.42
N THR A 237 -33.28 -3.29 -1.13
CA THR A 237 -33.60 -3.49 -2.55
C THR A 237 -32.76 -2.57 -3.42
N GLU A 238 -31.93 -3.14 -4.30
CA GLU A 238 -31.15 -2.39 -5.28
C GLU A 238 -31.84 -2.35 -6.64
N TYR A 239 -31.97 -1.15 -7.22
CA TYR A 239 -32.51 -0.95 -8.57
C TYR A 239 -31.37 -0.55 -9.53
N PRO A 240 -30.84 -1.48 -10.35
CA PRO A 240 -29.59 -1.28 -11.08
C PRO A 240 -29.65 -0.22 -12.20
N ASN A 241 -30.82 0.01 -12.81
CA ASN A 241 -30.97 0.89 -13.98
C ASN A 241 -31.57 2.27 -13.68
N HIS A 242 -31.71 2.64 -12.41
CA HIS A 242 -32.27 3.95 -12.05
C HIS A 242 -31.19 5.05 -12.07
N LYS A 243 -31.50 6.21 -12.66
CA LYS A 243 -30.61 7.39 -12.57
C LYS A 243 -30.53 7.82 -11.10
N LYS A 244 -29.34 7.71 -10.51
CA LYS A 244 -29.08 8.09 -9.12
C LYS A 244 -28.93 9.61 -9.01
N SER A 245 -29.54 10.22 -8.00
CA SER A 245 -29.42 11.65 -7.70
C SER A 245 -27.96 12.02 -7.40
N ILE A 246 -27.59 13.28 -7.63
CA ILE A 246 -26.22 13.78 -7.39
C ILE A 246 -25.80 13.55 -5.93
N TRP A 247 -26.74 13.68 -4.98
CA TRP A 247 -26.52 13.37 -3.57
C TRP A 247 -26.29 11.88 -3.30
N THR A 248 -27.03 10.99 -3.97
CA THR A 248 -26.76 9.54 -3.86
C THR A 248 -25.46 9.16 -4.55
N LYS A 249 -25.06 9.85 -5.64
CA LYS A 249 -23.72 9.73 -6.23
C LYS A 249 -22.63 10.16 -5.28
N MET A 250 -22.75 11.32 -4.63
CA MET A 250 -21.78 11.78 -3.63
C MET A 250 -21.74 10.88 -2.39
N TRP A 251 -22.90 10.45 -1.88
CA TRP A 251 -22.99 9.54 -0.75
C TRP A 251 -22.42 8.17 -1.09
N MET A 252 -22.68 7.65 -2.29
CA MET A 252 -21.99 6.45 -2.74
C MET A 252 -20.51 6.73 -2.89
N ILE A 253 -20.03 7.80 -3.52
CA ILE A 253 -18.59 8.08 -3.60
C ILE A 253 -17.96 8.13 -2.21
N PHE A 254 -18.62 8.69 -1.20
CA PHE A 254 -18.13 8.67 0.18
C PHE A 254 -18.20 7.26 0.81
N CYS A 255 -19.31 6.53 0.61
CA CYS A 255 -19.46 5.14 1.03
C CYS A 255 -18.66 4.15 0.17
N ASP A 256 -18.11 4.56 -0.97
CA ASP A 256 -17.35 3.82 -1.99
C ASP A 256 -15.86 4.16 -1.90
N LEU A 257 -15.55 5.34 -1.35
CA LEU A 257 -14.32 5.61 -0.62
C LEU A 257 -14.24 4.74 0.65
N GLY A 258 -15.41 4.34 1.19
CA GLY A 258 -15.73 3.28 2.20
C GLY A 258 -15.80 1.84 1.65
N ARG A 259 -16.20 1.77 0.37
CA ARG A 259 -16.16 0.71 -0.63
C ARG A 259 -14.86 -0.06 -0.66
N ALA A 260 -14.92 -1.30 -0.25
CA ALA A 260 -14.13 -2.28 -0.96
C ALA A 260 -14.52 -2.28 -2.44
N HIS A 261 -13.84 -1.52 -3.30
CA HIS A 261 -13.71 -2.00 -4.67
C HIS A 261 -13.06 -3.39 -4.54
N GLY A 262 -13.84 -4.43 -4.78
CA GLY A 262 -13.31 -5.70 -5.25
C GLY A 262 -12.64 -5.37 -6.58
N ASP A 263 -11.33 -5.51 -6.60
CA ASP A 263 -10.53 -5.77 -7.79
C ASP A 263 -10.71 -4.92 -9.06
N GLY A 264 -11.24 -3.70 -9.04
CA GLY A 264 -11.27 -2.89 -10.26
C GLY A 264 -9.92 -2.36 -10.76
N PHE A 265 -8.78 -2.73 -10.13
CA PHE A 265 -7.44 -2.40 -10.62
C PHE A 265 -6.63 -3.64 -11.01
N ASP A 266 -6.71 -4.75 -10.26
CA ASP A 266 -6.04 -6.02 -10.64
C ASP A 266 -6.94 -6.95 -11.47
N GLN A 267 -8.25 -7.04 -11.18
CA GLN A 267 -9.20 -7.80 -12.01
C GLN A 267 -9.61 -7.01 -13.25
N SER A 268 -9.48 -5.67 -13.29
CA SER A 268 -9.60 -4.94 -14.57
C SER A 268 -8.48 -5.31 -15.53
N ASP A 269 -7.25 -5.50 -15.04
CA ASP A 269 -6.11 -5.88 -15.88
C ASP A 269 -6.24 -7.35 -16.31
N GLN A 270 -6.63 -8.25 -15.41
CA GLN A 270 -6.81 -9.66 -15.77
C GLN A 270 -8.09 -9.90 -16.60
N VAL A 271 -9.19 -9.19 -16.32
CA VAL A 271 -10.41 -9.22 -17.13
C VAL A 271 -10.17 -8.53 -18.46
N SER A 272 -9.50 -7.37 -18.54
CA SER A 272 -9.20 -6.74 -19.83
C SER A 272 -8.27 -7.60 -20.70
N VAL A 273 -7.30 -8.31 -20.09
CA VAL A 273 -6.45 -9.28 -20.79
C VAL A 273 -7.25 -10.51 -21.24
N THR A 274 -8.16 -11.03 -20.43
CA THR A 274 -9.03 -12.15 -20.87
C THR A 274 -10.10 -11.71 -21.87
N LEU A 275 -10.60 -10.48 -21.79
CA LEU A 275 -11.54 -9.88 -22.74
C LEU A 275 -10.85 -9.55 -24.06
N SER A 276 -9.60 -9.10 -24.05
CA SER A 276 -8.80 -8.93 -25.26
C SER A 276 -8.51 -10.28 -25.91
N GLN A 277 -8.10 -11.29 -25.14
CA GLN A 277 -7.93 -12.66 -25.63
C GLN A 277 -9.22 -13.27 -26.18
N LEU A 278 -10.37 -13.03 -25.54
CA LEU A 278 -11.67 -13.46 -26.03
C LEU A 278 -12.08 -12.71 -27.30
N LYS A 279 -11.83 -11.41 -27.35
CA LYS A 279 -12.09 -10.59 -28.53
C LYS A 279 -11.26 -11.05 -29.73
N ASP A 280 -9.97 -11.32 -29.52
CA ASP A 280 -9.09 -11.86 -30.55
C ASP A 280 -9.57 -13.23 -31.05
N ARG A 281 -10.06 -14.11 -30.14
CA ARG A 281 -10.66 -15.41 -30.53
C ARG A 281 -11.97 -15.26 -31.30
N VAL A 282 -12.79 -14.27 -30.97
CA VAL A 282 -14.04 -13.98 -31.68
C VAL A 282 -13.74 -13.42 -33.07
N ASP A 283 -12.78 -12.50 -33.18
CA ASP A 283 -12.33 -11.94 -34.47
C ASP A 283 -11.74 -13.05 -35.36
N GLU A 284 -10.99 -13.99 -34.78
CA GLU A 284 -10.47 -15.17 -35.51
C GLU A 284 -11.60 -16.10 -35.98
N GLN A 285 -12.64 -16.31 -35.16
CA GLN A 285 -13.82 -17.09 -35.56
C GLN A 285 -14.61 -16.41 -36.69
N ASP A 286 -14.75 -15.08 -36.65
CA ASP A 286 -15.42 -14.32 -37.70
C ASP A 286 -14.69 -14.39 -39.05
N ILE A 287 -13.36 -14.36 -39.03
CA ILE A 287 -12.55 -14.57 -40.25
C ILE A 287 -12.75 -15.99 -40.80
N ARG A 288 -12.70 -17.01 -39.93
CA ARG A 288 -12.94 -18.40 -40.36
C ARG A 288 -14.35 -18.60 -40.91
N SER A 289 -15.36 -17.96 -40.32
CA SER A 289 -16.74 -18.01 -40.79
C SER A 289 -16.88 -17.44 -42.20
N LYS A 290 -16.26 -16.28 -42.46
CA LYS A 290 -16.24 -15.65 -43.80
C LYS A 290 -15.50 -16.48 -44.84
N GLU A 291 -14.38 -17.11 -44.47
CA GLU A 291 -13.65 -18.02 -45.35
C GLU A 291 -14.52 -19.24 -45.72
N MET A 292 -15.22 -19.81 -44.74
CA MET A 292 -16.11 -20.94 -44.93
C MET A 292 -17.29 -20.58 -45.85
N GLU A 293 -17.85 -19.38 -45.68
CA GLU A 293 -18.88 -18.84 -46.56
C GLU A 293 -18.39 -18.68 -48.02
N ARG A 294 -17.15 -18.20 -48.21
CA ARG A 294 -16.53 -18.10 -49.54
C ARG A 294 -16.37 -19.45 -50.21
N ILE A 295 -15.81 -20.44 -49.49
CA ILE A 295 -15.64 -21.80 -50.00
C ILE A 295 -16.99 -22.43 -50.34
N LEU A 296 -18.01 -22.22 -49.51
CA LEU A 296 -19.35 -22.75 -49.75
C LEU A 296 -19.95 -22.18 -51.05
N ASN A 297 -19.78 -20.87 -51.28
CA ASN A 297 -20.24 -20.21 -52.50
C ASN A 297 -19.49 -20.71 -53.75
N GLU A 298 -18.17 -20.89 -53.66
CA GLU A 298 -17.37 -21.47 -54.75
C GLU A 298 -17.81 -22.89 -55.09
N GLN A 299 -18.08 -23.73 -54.08
CA GLN A 299 -18.60 -25.08 -54.31
C GLN A 299 -19.98 -25.05 -54.99
N LEU A 300 -20.86 -24.15 -54.56
CA LEU A 300 -22.20 -24.02 -55.12
C LEU A 300 -22.15 -23.57 -56.60
N GLU A 301 -21.20 -22.70 -56.96
CA GLU A 301 -20.95 -22.30 -58.34
C GLU A 301 -20.44 -23.46 -59.21
N VAL A 302 -19.47 -24.24 -58.71
CA VAL A 302 -18.97 -25.45 -59.39
C VAL A 302 -20.09 -26.49 -59.56
N LEU A 303 -20.93 -26.66 -58.56
CA LEU A 303 -22.05 -27.61 -58.59
C LEU A 303 -23.12 -27.18 -59.60
N ASN A 304 -23.40 -25.88 -59.69
CA ASN A 304 -24.27 -25.31 -60.71
C ASN A 304 -23.70 -25.48 -62.13
N GLU A 305 -22.40 -25.27 -62.31
CA GLU A 305 -21.75 -25.49 -63.61
C GLU A 305 -21.73 -26.97 -64.01
N LEU A 306 -21.49 -27.88 -63.06
CA LEU A 306 -21.63 -29.33 -63.27
C LEU A 306 -23.06 -29.71 -63.67
N ASN A 307 -24.07 -29.18 -62.97
CA ASN A 307 -25.48 -29.42 -63.29
C ASN A 307 -25.83 -28.90 -64.70
N ARG A 308 -25.32 -27.71 -65.06
CA ARG A 308 -25.49 -27.13 -66.39
C ARG A 308 -24.85 -28.00 -67.48
N ARG A 309 -23.65 -28.54 -67.22
CA ARG A 309 -22.97 -29.47 -68.13
C ARG A 309 -23.70 -30.80 -68.26
N LEU A 310 -24.22 -31.36 -67.16
CA LEU A 310 -25.01 -32.60 -67.19
C LEU A 310 -26.28 -32.42 -68.03
N ARG A 311 -27.03 -31.33 -67.83
CA ARG A 311 -28.19 -31.00 -68.67
C ARG A 311 -27.84 -30.84 -70.15
N GLY A 312 -26.74 -30.16 -70.47
CA GLY A 312 -26.27 -30.04 -71.86
C GLY A 312 -25.86 -31.38 -72.47
N ASN A 313 -25.37 -32.33 -71.67
CA ASN A 313 -24.97 -33.66 -72.12
C ASN A 313 -26.18 -34.60 -72.27
N GLU A 314 -27.23 -34.45 -71.47
CA GLU A 314 -28.51 -35.16 -71.65
C GLU A 314 -29.21 -34.77 -72.95
N GLU A 315 -29.21 -33.49 -73.33
CA GLU A 315 -29.76 -33.03 -74.61
C GLU A 315 -28.94 -33.52 -75.81
N GLY A 316 -27.61 -33.60 -75.68
CA GLY A 316 -26.71 -34.15 -76.69
C GLY A 316 -26.83 -35.68 -76.85
N THR A 317 -27.01 -36.40 -75.74
CA THR A 317 -27.14 -37.86 -75.74
C THR A 317 -28.55 -38.30 -76.13
N GLY A 318 -29.59 -37.57 -75.72
CA GLY A 318 -30.98 -37.77 -76.16
C GLY A 318 -31.15 -37.61 -77.67
N ARG A 319 -30.50 -36.61 -78.29
CA ARG A 319 -30.43 -36.47 -79.76
C ARG A 319 -29.66 -37.61 -80.43
N ARG A 320 -28.60 -38.12 -79.81
CA ARG A 320 -27.81 -39.24 -80.36
C ARG A 320 -28.57 -40.57 -80.28
N ILE A 321 -29.37 -40.78 -79.23
CA ILE A 321 -30.23 -41.97 -79.09
C ILE A 321 -31.47 -41.86 -80.00
N MET A 322 -32.09 -40.68 -80.13
CA MET A 322 -33.17 -40.45 -81.10
C MET A 322 -32.70 -40.64 -82.56
N ASN A 323 -31.48 -40.25 -82.90
CA ASN A 323 -30.92 -40.54 -84.23
C ASN A 323 -30.57 -42.03 -84.45
N TRP A 324 -30.49 -42.84 -83.38
CA TRP A 324 -30.28 -44.29 -83.49
C TRP A 324 -31.60 -45.06 -83.62
N PHE A 325 -32.66 -44.59 -82.95
CA PHE A 325 -34.03 -45.06 -83.14
C PHE A 325 -34.75 -44.19 -84.17
N GLY A 326 -34.39 -44.33 -85.44
CA GLY A 326 -35.09 -43.67 -86.54
C GLY A 326 -36.59 -43.98 -86.55
N LEU A 327 -37.40 -43.01 -86.15
CA LEU A 327 -38.83 -42.93 -86.42
C LEU A 327 -39.10 -41.53 -86.97
N GLN A 328 -39.56 -41.53 -88.22
CA GLN A 328 -40.03 -40.38 -89.00
C GLN A 328 -41.27 -39.75 -88.38
#